data_AF-A0A1K9ZJU2-F1
#
_entry.id   AF-A0A1K9ZJU2-F1
#
_cell.length_a   1.000
_cell.length_b   1.000
_cell.length_c   1.000
_cell.angle_alpha   90.00
_cell.angle_beta   90.00
_cell.angle_gamma   90.00
#
_symmetry.space_group_name_H-M   'P 1'
#
loop_
_entity.id
_entity.type
_entity.pdbx_description
1 polymer ?
#
loop_
_entity_poly.entity_id
_entity_poly.type
_entity_poly.pdbx_seq_one_letter_code
_entity_poly.pdbx_strand_id
1 'polypeptide(L)' 'MIPARGGSKRIPRKNIKLFHGNPMIAYSIEAAKQSGCFDKIIVSTDDQEIADVALAYGAEVPFFTSR' A
#
# COMPACT_ATOMS: atom_id res chain seq x y z
N MET A 1 -6.17 -4.77 -7.11
CA MET A 1 -6.41 -4.38 -5.70
C MET A 1 -5.29 -4.94 -4.83
N ILE A 2 -4.73 -4.14 -3.93
CA ILE A 2 -3.62 -4.50 -3.02
C ILE A 2 -4.13 -4.42 -1.56
N PRO A 3 -4.31 -5.54 -0.86
CA PRO A 3 -4.68 -5.54 0.56
C PRO A 3 -3.46 -5.31 1.46
N ALA A 4 -3.53 -4.32 2.33
CA ALA A 4 -2.40 -3.95 3.21
C ALA A 4 -2.88 -3.56 4.61
N ARG A 5 -2.86 -4.50 5.56
CA ARG A 5 -3.24 -4.25 6.96
C ARG A 5 -2.06 -3.81 7.83
N GLY A 6 -2.31 -2.97 8.85
CA GLY A 6 -1.30 -2.56 9.82
C GLY A 6 -0.79 -3.71 10.72
N GLY A 7 -1.69 -4.60 11.11
CA GLY A 7 -1.47 -5.67 12.10
C GLY A 7 -0.72 -6.92 11.59
N SER A 8 0.51 -6.78 11.12
CA SER A 8 1.33 -7.94 10.71
C SER A 8 1.99 -8.63 11.93
N LYS A 9 1.67 -9.91 12.15
CA LYS A 9 2.12 -10.70 13.32
C LYS A 9 3.63 -11.00 13.36
N ARG A 10 4.26 -11.25 12.21
CA ARG A 10 5.68 -11.65 12.14
C ARG A 10 6.63 -10.48 11.94
N ILE A 11 6.22 -9.53 11.11
CA ILE A 11 6.99 -8.31 10.83
C ILE A 11 6.05 -7.13 11.10
N PRO A 12 6.11 -6.48 12.26
CA PRO A 12 5.28 -5.32 12.57
C PRO A 12 5.36 -4.25 11.48
N ARG A 13 4.20 -3.64 11.14
CA ARG A 13 4.05 -2.58 10.13
C ARG A 13 4.72 -2.90 8.78
N LYS A 14 4.75 -4.18 8.37
CA LYS A 14 5.52 -4.64 7.21
C LYS A 14 5.31 -3.78 5.95
N ASN A 15 4.09 -3.36 5.64
CA ASN A 15 3.76 -2.71 4.37
C ASN A 15 4.46 -1.34 4.21
N ILE A 16 4.77 -0.66 5.30
CA ILE A 16 5.48 0.63 5.28
C ILE A 16 6.92 0.52 5.76
N LYS A 17 7.34 -0.66 6.22
CA LYS A 17 8.73 -0.90 6.58
C LYS A 17 9.60 -0.76 5.32
N LEU A 18 10.70 -0.01 5.45
CA LEU A 18 11.65 0.16 4.37
C LEU A 18 12.28 -1.18 3.99
N PHE A 19 12.33 -1.43 2.69
CA PHE A 19 13.01 -2.53 2.04
C PHE A 19 13.73 -1.93 0.83
N HIS A 20 15.06 -2.07 0.75
CA HIS A 20 15.89 -1.43 -0.30
C HIS A 20 15.57 0.06 -0.56
N GLY A 21 15.33 0.84 0.51
CA GLY A 21 15.12 2.28 0.43
C GLY A 21 13.68 2.74 0.19
N ASN A 22 12.74 1.83 -0.10
CA ASN A 22 11.32 2.17 -0.27
C ASN A 22 10.41 1.39 0.69
N PRO A 23 9.24 1.93 1.07
CA PRO A 23 8.21 1.17 1.78
C PRO A 23 7.84 -0.10 1.00
N MET A 24 7.70 -1.23 1.67
CA MET A 24 7.49 -2.51 0.98
C MET A 24 6.25 -2.54 0.06
N ILE A 25 5.18 -1.81 0.39
CA ILE A 25 3.98 -1.68 -0.46
C ILE A 25 4.25 -0.92 -1.76
N ALA A 26 5.22 -0.01 -1.79
CA ALA A 26 5.57 0.78 -2.96
C ALA A 26 5.90 -0.10 -4.17
N TYR A 27 6.68 -1.16 -3.96
CA TYR A 27 7.05 -2.10 -5.01
C TYR A 27 5.84 -2.72 -5.71
N SER A 28 4.79 -3.06 -4.97
CA SER A 28 3.57 -3.62 -5.56
C SER A 28 2.78 -2.56 -6.33
N ILE A 29 2.71 -1.34 -5.83
CA ILE A 29 2.04 -0.22 -6.50
C ILE A 29 2.78 0.13 -7.80
N GLU A 30 4.09 0.30 -7.74
CA GLU A 30 4.92 0.63 -8.90
C GLU A 30 4.91 -0.48 -9.95
N ALA A 31 5.02 -1.74 -9.55
CA ALA A 31 4.90 -2.86 -10.49
C ALA A 31 3.55 -2.87 -11.20
N ALA A 32 2.46 -2.57 -10.48
CA ALA A 32 1.13 -2.47 -11.08
C ALA A 32 1.00 -1.26 -12.01
N LYS A 33 1.65 -0.13 -11.71
CA LYS A 33 1.70 1.05 -12.60
C LYS A 33 2.48 0.75 -13.87
N GLN A 34 3.68 0.19 -13.72
CA GLN A 34 4.60 -0.09 -14.82
C GLN A 34 4.09 -1.18 -15.75
N SER A 35 3.25 -2.10 -15.26
CA SER A 35 2.68 -3.14 -16.11
C SER A 35 1.71 -2.60 -17.16
N GLY A 36 1.12 -1.42 -16.96
CA GLY A 36 0.10 -0.87 -17.85
C GLY A 36 -1.17 -1.73 -17.95
N CYS A 37 -1.34 -2.71 -17.07
CA CYS A 37 -2.41 -3.72 -17.15
C CYS A 37 -3.70 -3.31 -16.43
N PHE A 38 -3.71 -2.18 -15.70
CA PHE A 38 -4.81 -1.80 -14.83
C PHE A 38 -5.20 -0.34 -15.04
N ASP A 39 -6.50 -0.09 -15.19
CA ASP A 39 -7.04 1.28 -15.25
C ASP A 39 -6.88 2.02 -13.91
N LYS A 40 -6.97 1.26 -12.81
CA LYS A 40 -6.92 1.77 -11.43
C LYS A 40 -6.16 0.81 -10.53
N ILE A 41 -5.40 1.39 -9.60
CA ILE A 41 -4.68 0.65 -8.56
C ILE A 41 -5.26 1.07 -7.22
N ILE A 42 -5.96 0.14 -6.57
CA ILE A 42 -6.64 0.38 -5.31
C ILE A 42 -5.88 -0.34 -4.19
N VAL A 43 -5.55 0.38 -3.13
CA VAL A 43 -5.08 -0.17 -1.84
C VAL A 43 -6.24 -0.17 -0.85
N SER A 44 -6.44 -1.29 -0.17
CA SER A 44 -7.41 -1.39 0.93
C SER A 44 -6.65 -1.62 2.23
N THR A 45 -6.89 -0.74 3.20
CA THR A 45 -6.15 -0.72 4.47
C THR A 45 -7.03 -0.21 5.61
N ASP A 46 -6.67 -0.64 6.82
CA ASP A 46 -7.20 -0.20 8.10
C ASP A 46 -6.24 0.73 8.86
N ASP A 47 -5.11 1.10 8.25
CA ASP A 47 -4.03 1.87 8.88
C ASP A 47 -3.76 3.16 8.10
N GLN A 48 -3.83 4.30 8.79
CA GLN A 48 -3.69 5.63 8.18
C GLN A 48 -2.32 5.82 7.51
N GLU A 49 -1.23 5.34 8.12
CA GLU A 49 0.12 5.53 7.56
C GLU A 49 0.30 4.68 6.30
N ILE A 50 -0.31 3.50 6.24
CA ILE A 50 -0.34 2.69 5.00
C ILE A 50 -1.14 3.43 3.91
N ALA A 51 -2.27 4.05 4.26
CA ALA A 51 -3.07 4.82 3.31
C ALA A 51 -2.28 6.00 2.74
N ASP A 52 -1.61 6.77 3.59
CA ASP A 52 -0.83 7.95 3.19
C ASP A 52 0.32 7.55 2.25
N VAL A 53 1.04 6.46 2.57
CA VAL A 53 2.08 5.93 1.68
C VAL A 53 1.48 5.45 0.35
N ALA A 54 0.36 4.72 0.37
CA ALA A 54 -0.29 4.27 -0.87
C ALA A 54 -0.67 5.44 -1.79
N LEU A 55 -1.24 6.50 -1.21
CA LEU A 55 -1.59 7.73 -1.93
C LEU A 55 -0.34 8.41 -2.52
N ALA A 56 0.75 8.50 -1.75
CA ALA A 56 2.01 9.09 -2.23
C ALA A 56 2.62 8.34 -3.44
N TYR A 57 2.40 7.03 -3.54
CA TYR A 57 2.85 6.22 -4.69
C TYR A 57 1.83 6.18 -5.85
N GLY A 58 0.69 6.85 -5.72
CA GLY A 58 -0.33 7.01 -6.77
C GLY A 58 -1.36 5.90 -6.84
N ALA A 59 -1.58 5.16 -5.75
CA ALA A 59 -2.73 4.28 -5.61
C ALA A 59 -3.93 5.04 -5.02
N GLU A 60 -5.14 4.58 -5.32
CA GLU A 60 -6.38 5.06 -4.69
C GLU A 60 -6.65 4.29 -3.38
N VAL A 61 -7.17 4.98 -2.36
CA VAL A 61 -7.60 4.37 -1.08
C VAL A 61 -9.07 4.73 -0.79
N PRO A 62 -10.03 4.29 -1.63
CA PRO A 62 -11.43 4.70 -1.52
C PRO A 62 -12.16 4.10 -0.31
N PHE A 63 -11.60 3.04 0.30
CA PHE A 63 -12.18 2.35 1.44
C PHE A 63 -11.22 2.45 2.62
N PHE A 64 -11.21 3.63 3.25
CA PHE A 64 -10.55 3.84 4.53
C PHE A 64 -11.60 3.80 5.64
N THR A 65 -11.34 3.03 6.70
CA THR A 65 -12.18 3.02 7.90
C THR A 65 -11.29 3.32 9.09
N SER A 66 -11.24 4.58 9.53
CA SER A 66 -10.66 4.87 10.85
C SER A 66 -11.57 4.25 11.90
N ARG A 67 -11.05 3.29 12.66
CA ARG A 67 -11.60 2.96 13.96
C ARG A 67 -10.81 3.66 15.04
#